data_AF-A0A8X6FAB6-F1
#
_entry.id   AF-A0A8X6FAB6-F1
#
_cell.length_a   1.000
_cell.length_b   1.000
_cell.length_c   1.000
_cell.angle_alpha   90.00
_cell.angle_beta   90.00
_cell.angle_gamma   90.00
#
_symmetry.space_group_name_H-M   'P 1'
#
loop_
_entity.id
_entity.type
_entity.pdbx_description
1 polymer ?
#
loop_
_entity_poly.entity_id
_entity_poly.type
_entity_poly.pdbx_seq_one_letter_code
_entity_poly.pdbx_strand_id
1 'polypeptide(L)'
;MGYVLDDHNHSQRNVKRKATADEWSDELAHLAQLWADTCVFEHGKPKGTTFSKSVYGQNLYLGPDPSGYRATYMWYEEFQHYTLNTDYCKPNQKCGHYIQ
;
A
#
# COMPACT_ATOMS: atom_id res chain seq x y z
N MET A 1 13.71 -7.73 -7.21
CA MET A 1 12.48 -6.95 -7.48
C MET A 1 11.24 -7.77 -7.09
N GLY A 2 11.17 -8.30 -5.86
CA GLY A 2 10.07 -9.16 -5.41
C GLY A 2 9.48 -8.81 -4.03
N TYR A 3 10.22 -8.06 -3.21
CA TYR A 3 9.83 -7.80 -1.81
C TYR A 3 8.45 -7.19 -1.65
N VAL A 4 8.06 -6.20 -2.47
CA VAL A 4 6.77 -5.51 -2.28
C VAL A 4 5.58 -6.45 -2.42
N LEU A 5 5.55 -7.28 -3.48
CA LEU A 5 4.45 -8.22 -3.72
C LEU A 5 4.51 -9.42 -2.76
N ASP A 6 5.72 -9.96 -2.54
CA ASP A 6 5.92 -11.11 -1.66
C ASP A 6 5.58 -10.77 -0.21
N ASP A 7 5.98 -9.59 0.28
CA ASP A 7 5.68 -9.09 1.62
C ASP A 7 4.19 -8.77 1.79
N HIS A 8 3.55 -8.17 0.78
CA HIS A 8 2.09 -7.95 0.80
C HIS A 8 1.36 -9.29 0.90
N ASN A 9 1.67 -10.23 0.01
CA ASN A 9 1.04 -11.55 0.01
C ASN A 9 1.33 -12.34 1.29
N HIS A 10 2.53 -12.21 1.87
CA HIS A 10 2.85 -12.79 3.17
C HIS A 10 1.98 -12.19 4.28
N SER A 11 1.88 -10.87 4.33
CA SER A 11 1.08 -10.13 5.30
C SER A 11 -0.39 -10.49 5.19
N GLN A 12 -0.95 -10.51 3.98
CA GLN A 12 -2.35 -10.86 3.71
C GLN A 12 -2.70 -12.28 4.17
N ARG A 13 -1.79 -13.26 4.04
CA ARG A 13 -2.02 -14.62 4.54
C ARG A 13 -2.07 -14.69 6.07
N ASN A 14 -1.30 -13.85 6.75
CA ASN A 14 -1.25 -13.82 8.22
C ASN A 14 -2.47 -13.13 8.82
N VAL A 15 -3.07 -12.20 8.09
CA VAL A 15 -4.36 -11.63 8.42
C VAL A 15 -5.43 -12.61 7.95
N LYS A 16 -6.31 -13.13 8.82
CA LYS A 16 -7.36 -14.10 8.45
C LYS A 16 -8.45 -13.53 7.50
N ARG A 17 -8.14 -12.52 6.69
CA ARG A 17 -8.95 -12.10 5.54
C ARG A 17 -8.86 -13.23 4.51
N LYS A 18 -10.00 -13.71 4.01
CA LYS A 18 -10.08 -14.69 2.92
C LYS A 18 -9.70 -14.03 1.58
N ALA A 19 -8.56 -13.35 1.54
CA ALA A 19 -8.09 -12.65 0.36
C ALA A 19 -7.32 -13.62 -0.55
N THR A 20 -7.58 -13.52 -1.85
CA THR A 20 -6.76 -14.15 -2.89
C THR A 20 -5.40 -13.45 -2.93
N ALA A 21 -4.35 -14.15 -3.35
CA ALA A 21 -3.05 -13.53 -3.53
C ALA A 21 -3.14 -12.43 -4.59
N ASP A 22 -2.48 -11.30 -4.33
CA ASP A 22 -2.31 -10.22 -5.29
C ASP A 22 -1.36 -10.66 -6.41
N GLU A 23 -1.55 -10.07 -7.57
CA GLU A 23 -0.66 -10.18 -8.73
C GLU A 23 -0.06 -8.82 -9.06
N TRP A 24 1.16 -8.83 -9.61
CA TRP A 24 1.80 -7.60 -10.05
C TRP A 24 1.09 -7.02 -11.27
N SER A 25 0.93 -5.70 -11.29
CA SER A 25 0.44 -4.95 -12.45
C SER A 25 1.50 -3.93 -12.88
N ASP A 26 2.08 -4.15 -14.06
CA ASP A 26 3.05 -3.21 -14.66
C ASP A 26 2.43 -1.84 -14.91
N GLU A 27 1.12 -1.80 -15.16
CA GLU A 27 0.37 -0.55 -15.33
C GLU A 27 0.32 0.25 -14.02
N LEU A 28 -0.04 -0.39 -12.90
CA LEU A 28 -0.05 0.26 -11.59
C LEU A 28 1.38 0.68 -11.16
N ALA A 29 2.38 -0.14 -11.46
CA ALA A 29 3.78 0.19 -11.21
C ALA A 29 4.23 1.43 -11.97
N HIS A 30 3.86 1.54 -13.26
CA HIS A 30 4.15 2.72 -14.08
C HIS A 30 3.47 3.98 -13.52
N LEU A 31 2.21 3.88 -13.12
CA LEU A 31 1.49 5.01 -12.51
C LEU A 31 2.09 5.42 -11.16
N ALA A 32 2.50 4.46 -10.33
CA ALA A 32 3.18 4.73 -9.06
C ALA A 32 4.52 5.45 -9.28
N GLN A 33 5.30 5.04 -10.28
CA GLN A 33 6.56 5.70 -10.63
C GLN A 33 6.31 7.14 -11.11
N LEU A 34 5.36 7.36 -12.03
CA LEU A 34 5.01 8.70 -12.49
C LEU A 34 4.60 9.64 -11.36
N TRP A 35 3.90 9.12 -10.33
CA TRP A 35 3.55 9.91 -9.14
C TRP A 35 4.77 10.18 -8.26
N ALA A 36 5.57 9.15 -7.97
CA ALA A 36 6.77 9.27 -7.15
C ALA A 36 7.79 10.26 -7.73
N ASP A 37 7.94 10.31 -9.05
CA ASP A 37 8.85 11.22 -9.77
C ASP A 37 8.50 12.71 -9.57
N THR A 38 7.27 13.03 -9.18
CA THR A 38 6.88 14.41 -8.83
C THR A 38 7.57 14.91 -7.56
N CYS A 39 8.12 14.01 -6.75
CA CYS A 39 8.74 14.30 -5.46
C CYS A 39 7.81 15.03 -4.48
N VAL A 40 6.49 14.81 -4.58
CA VAL A 40 5.48 15.36 -3.65
C VAL A 40 4.98 14.24 -2.73
N PHE A 41 5.17 14.40 -1.42
CA PHE A 41 4.69 13.44 -0.41
C PHE A 41 3.23 13.69 -0.02
N GLU A 42 2.33 13.57 -1.00
CA GLU A 42 0.89 13.66 -0.81
C GLU A 42 0.18 12.62 -1.68
N HIS A 43 -1.07 12.29 -1.34
CA HIS A 43 -1.86 11.41 -2.18
C HIS A 43 -2.30 12.08 -3.47
N GLY A 44 -2.25 11.34 -4.58
CA GLY A 44 -2.66 11.86 -5.87
C GLY A 44 -2.56 10.86 -7.00
N LYS A 45 -2.74 11.34 -8.23
CA LYS A 45 -2.76 10.52 -9.44
C LYS A 45 -2.04 11.24 -10.58
N PRO A 46 -1.27 10.52 -11.42
CA PRO A 46 -0.75 11.07 -12.66
C PRO A 46 -1.89 11.61 -13.53
N LYS A 47 -1.76 12.86 -13.98
CA LYS A 47 -2.71 13.51 -14.90
C LYS A 47 -2.40 13.10 -16.35
N GLY A 48 -3.43 13.08 -17.20
CA GLY A 48 -3.26 12.82 -18.64
C GLY A 48 -2.98 11.37 -19.01
N THR A 49 -3.16 10.42 -18.09
CA THR A 49 -3.12 8.98 -18.39
C THR A 49 -4.53 8.46 -18.65
N THR A 50 -4.66 7.37 -19.40
CA THR A 50 -5.94 6.65 -19.57
C THR A 50 -6.53 6.20 -18.23
N PHE A 51 -5.69 6.05 -17.22
CA PHE A 51 -6.04 5.61 -15.87
C PHE A 51 -6.21 6.74 -14.86
N SER A 52 -6.12 8.01 -15.27
CA SER A 52 -6.35 9.16 -14.39
C SER A 52 -7.75 9.13 -13.75
N LYS A 53 -8.72 8.44 -14.38
CA LYS A 53 -10.10 8.26 -13.88
C LYS A 53 -10.33 6.90 -13.21
N SER A 54 -9.37 5.98 -13.25
CA SER A 54 -9.50 4.66 -12.64
C SER A 54 -9.52 4.74 -11.11
N VAL A 55 -10.19 3.78 -10.48
CA VAL A 55 -10.24 3.64 -9.02
C VAL A 55 -9.15 2.65 -8.61
N TYR A 56 -8.08 3.16 -8.00
CA TYR A 56 -7.03 2.39 -7.35
C TYR A 56 -6.65 3.08 -6.04
N GLY A 57 -6.23 2.28 -5.06
CA GLY A 57 -5.72 2.75 -3.77
C GLY A 57 -4.28 3.23 -3.85
N GLN A 58 -3.77 3.83 -2.78
CA GLN A 58 -2.39 4.27 -2.70
C GLN A 58 -1.91 4.26 -1.25
N ASN A 59 -0.78 3.60 -1.02
CA ASN A 59 0.00 3.72 0.20
C ASN A 59 1.29 4.47 -0.11
N LEU A 60 1.69 5.40 0.77
CA LEU A 60 2.89 6.23 0.58
C LEU A 60 3.89 5.97 1.70
N TYR A 61 5.17 6.06 1.35
CA TYR A 61 6.28 5.96 2.28
C TYR A 61 7.37 6.95 1.86
N LEU A 62 7.98 7.60 2.84
CA LEU A 62 9.14 8.45 2.66
C LEU A 62 10.23 7.98 3.62
N GLY A 63 11.36 7.57 3.07
CA GLY A 63 12.49 7.11 3.87
C GLY A 63 13.63 6.58 3.01
N PRO A 64 14.72 6.12 3.64
CA PRO A 64 15.96 5.81 2.96
C PRO A 64 16.00 4.44 2.29
N ASP A 65 15.00 3.57 2.51
CA ASP A 65 14.96 2.22 1.95
C ASP A 65 14.44 2.22 0.50
N PRO A 66 15.28 1.92 -0.51
CA PRO A 66 14.86 1.88 -1.90
C PRO A 66 14.17 0.55 -2.28
N SER A 67 14.19 -0.46 -1.41
CA SER A 67 13.67 -1.80 -1.72
C SER A 67 12.16 -1.92 -1.57
N GLY A 68 11.55 -1.03 -0.80
CA GLY A 68 10.13 -1.07 -0.42
C GLY A 68 9.83 -1.97 0.77
N TYR A 69 10.78 -2.77 1.27
CA TYR A 69 10.60 -3.65 2.41
C TYR A 69 10.19 -2.89 3.69
N ARG A 70 10.85 -1.78 3.98
CA ARG A 70 10.53 -0.97 5.15
C ARG A 70 9.14 -0.36 5.04
N ALA A 71 8.73 0.03 3.83
CA ALA A 71 7.40 0.56 3.56
C ALA A 71 6.32 -0.50 3.81
N THR A 72 6.43 -1.68 3.19
CA THR A 72 5.47 -2.78 3.35
C THR A 72 5.36 -3.23 4.80
N TYR A 73 6.50 -3.35 5.49
CA TYR A 73 6.51 -3.70 6.90
C TYR A 73 5.82 -2.64 7.78
N MET A 74 6.11 -1.35 7.57
CA MET A 74 5.46 -0.27 8.34
C MET A 74 3.95 -0.20 8.10
N TRP A 75 3.51 -0.38 6.86
CA TRP A 75 2.09 -0.44 6.52
C TRP A 75 1.42 -1.63 7.19
N TYR A 76 2.08 -2.80 7.23
CA TYR A 76 1.58 -3.97 7.93
C TYR A 76 1.46 -3.73 9.44
N GLU A 77 2.47 -3.14 10.09
CA GLU A 77 2.54 -2.93 11.55
C GLU A 77 1.34 -2.17 12.14
N GLU A 78 0.59 -1.41 11.33
CA GLU A 78 -0.65 -0.77 11.79
C GLU A 78 -1.71 -1.80 12.27
N PHE A 79 -1.55 -3.10 11.98
CA PHE A 79 -2.37 -4.17 12.56
C PHE A 79 -2.44 -4.12 14.09
N GLN A 80 -1.38 -3.63 14.75
CA GLN A 80 -1.31 -3.49 16.22
C GLN A 80 -2.35 -2.50 16.77
N HIS A 81 -2.88 -1.64 15.90
CA HIS A 81 -3.86 -0.62 16.22
C HIS A 81 -5.26 -0.92 15.66
N TYR A 82 -5.42 -2.00 14.89
CA TYR A 82 -6.65 -2.33 14.20
C TYR A 82 -7.25 -3.65 14.67
N THR A 83 -8.54 -3.64 14.99
CA THR A 83 -9.32 -4.84 15.34
C THR A 83 -10.19 -5.24 14.17
N LEU A 84 -9.82 -6.33 13.48
CA LEU A 84 -10.50 -6.82 12.27
C LEU A 84 -11.98 -7.14 12.49
N ASN A 85 -12.34 -7.77 13.61
CA ASN A 85 -13.71 -8.23 13.86
C ASN A 85 -14.71 -7.09 14.05
N THR A 86 -14.25 -5.92 14.49
CA THR A 86 -15.09 -4.77 14.81
C THR A 86 -14.85 -3.60 13.86
N ASP A 87 -14.00 -3.78 12.84
CA ASP A 87 -13.53 -2.72 11.94
C ASP A 87 -13.10 -1.45 12.70
N TYR A 88 -12.31 -1.64 13.77
CA TYR A 88 -11.98 -0.57 14.70
C TYR A 88 -10.50 -0.22 14.63
N CYS A 89 -10.19 1.03 14.30
CA CYS A 89 -8.86 1.61 14.46
C CYS A 89 -8.81 2.42 15.77
N LYS A 90 -7.77 2.22 16.58
CA LYS A 90 -7.57 2.97 17.82
C LYS A 90 -7.55 4.49 17.56
N PRO A 91 -8.14 5.32 18.43
CA PRO A 91 -8.10 6.78 18.32
C PRO A 91 -6.66 7.28 18.20
N ASN A 92 -6.46 8.30 17.36
CA ASN A 92 -5.15 8.91 17.05
C ASN A 92 -4.12 7.97 16.41
N GLN A 93 -4.51 6.78 15.95
CA GLN A 93 -3.64 5.88 15.18
C GLN A 93 -3.99 5.91 13.68
N LYS A 94 -3.05 5.41 12.87
CA LYS A 94 -3.27 5.15 11.44
C LYS A 94 -3.42 3.66 11.26
N CYS A 95 -4.45 3.27 10.50
CA CYS A 95 -4.70 1.89 10.10
C CYS A 95 -4.99 1.77 8.60
N GLY A 96 -4.94 2.89 7.88
CA GLY A 96 -5.35 2.98 6.49
C GLY A 96 -4.45 2.19 5.55
N HIS A 97 -3.15 2.12 5.87
CA HIS A 97 -2.22 1.37 5.05
C HIS A 97 -2.41 -0.14 5.25
N TYR A 98 -2.66 -0.57 6.49
CA TYR A 98 -2.87 -2.00 6.80
C TYR A 98 -4.16 -2.57 6.20
N ILE A 99 -5.24 -1.78 6.11
CA ILE A 99 -6.53 -2.27 5.62
C ILE A 99 -6.64 -2.28 4.08
N GLN A 100 -5.66 -1.70 3.37
CA GLN A 100 -5.58 -1.60 1.91
C GLN A 100 -4.75 -2.73 1.32
#